data_AF-A0A9K3N4Z4-F1
#
_entry.id   AF-A0A9K3N4Z4-F1
#
_cell.length_a   1.000
_cell.length_b   1.000
_cell.length_c   1.000
_cell.angle_alpha   90.00
_cell.angle_beta   90.00
_cell.angle_gamma   90.00
#
_symmetry.space_group_name_H-M   'P 1'
#
loop_
_entity.id
_entity.type
_entity.pdbx_description
1 polymer ?
#
loop_
_entity_poly.entity_id
_entity_poly.type
_entity_poly.pdbx_seq_one_letter_code
_entity_poly.pdbx_strand_id
1 'polypeptide(L)'
;MLVPVDMVVNAMIVAMAAHVNHPNSGIIYHGTSSASNPVKLHQIVDWSVEYFAKHLYISKDRSIKARDFKLLTSETSFQKYIAIHYQLPLKVYLILNRFFKLKSLLSRKLEN
;
A
#
# COMPACT_ATOMS: atom_id res chain seq x y z
N MET A 1 -11.06 7.68 -3.11
CA MET A 1 -11.43 7.07 -4.40
C MET A 1 -11.20 5.57 -4.26
N LEU A 2 -12.27 4.79 -4.29
CA LEU A 2 -12.24 3.34 -4.16
C LEU A 2 -12.79 2.77 -5.45
N VAL A 3 -11.97 2.03 -6.20
CA VAL A 3 -12.39 1.41 -7.46
C VAL A 3 -12.63 -0.07 -7.20
N PRO A 4 -13.86 -0.59 -7.39
CA PRO A 4 -14.15 -2.02 -7.26
C PRO A 4 -13.36 -2.85 -8.28
N VAL A 5 -12.98 -4.06 -7.90
CA VAL A 5 -12.18 -4.96 -8.75
C VAL A 5 -12.95 -5.39 -10.00
N ASP A 6 -14.23 -5.69 -9.84
CA ASP A 6 -15.15 -6.05 -10.94
C ASP A 6 -15.25 -4.94 -11.99
N MET A 7 -15.21 -3.67 -11.58
CA MET A 7 -15.23 -2.53 -12.50
C MET A 7 -13.95 -2.46 -13.36
N VAL A 8 -12.79 -2.77 -12.77
CA VAL A 8 -11.51 -2.82 -13.49
C VAL A 8 -11.48 -3.97 -14.49
N VAL A 9 -11.93 -5.16 -14.06
CA VAL A 9 -11.96 -6.35 -14.92
C VAL A 9 -12.93 -6.14 -16.10
N ASN A 10 -14.13 -5.64 -15.84
CA ASN A 10 -15.11 -5.35 -16.89
C ASN A 10 -14.59 -4.29 -17.87
N ALA A 11 -13.99 -3.22 -17.37
CA ALA A 11 -13.40 -2.18 -18.22
C ALA A 11 -12.26 -2.74 -19.09
N MET A 12 -11.41 -3.61 -18.54
CA MET A 12 -10.33 -4.26 -19.27
C MET A 12 -10.86 -5.16 -20.40
N ILE A 13 -11.87 -5.99 -20.12
CA ILE A 13 -12.48 -6.88 -21.13
C ILE A 13 -13.10 -6.06 -22.26
N VAL A 14 -13.85 -5.00 -21.92
CA VAL A 14 -14.47 -4.12 -22.92
C VAL A 14 -13.42 -3.38 -23.75
N ALA A 15 -12.34 -2.90 -23.12
CA ALA A 15 -11.25 -2.23 -23.82
C ALA A 15 -10.54 -3.19 -24.80
N MET A 16 -10.30 -4.44 -24.40
CA MET A 16 -9.73 -5.47 -25.26
C MET A 16 -10.66 -5.81 -26.43
N ALA A 17 -11.96 -5.98 -26.17
CA ALA A 17 -12.94 -6.27 -27.21
C ALA A 17 -13.08 -5.12 -28.22
N ALA A 18 -13.10 -3.87 -27.75
CA ALA A 18 -13.19 -2.67 -28.60
C ALA A 18 -11.95 -2.50 -29.50
N HIS A 19 -10.80 -3.02 -29.10
CA HIS A 19 -9.52 -2.85 -29.78
C HIS A 19 -8.97 -4.10 -30.46
N VAL A 20 -9.74 -5.19 -30.50
CA VAL A 20 -9.31 -6.46 -31.11
C VAL A 20 -8.85 -6.29 -32.56
N ASN A 21 -9.48 -5.36 -33.30
CA ASN A 21 -9.15 -5.05 -34.70
C ASN A 21 -8.26 -3.80 -34.86
N HIS A 22 -7.95 -3.09 -33.76
CA HIS A 22 -7.20 -1.83 -33.77
C HIS A 22 -6.14 -1.82 -32.64
N PRO A 23 -5.12 -2.70 -32.70
CA PRO A 23 -4.19 -2.94 -31.59
C PRO A 23 -3.31 -1.73 -31.22
N ASN A 24 -3.20 -0.71 -32.10
CA ASN A 24 -2.37 0.47 -31.91
C ASN A 24 -3.16 1.79 -31.84
N SER A 25 -4.42 1.75 -31.37
CA SER A 25 -5.29 2.94 -31.34
C SER A 25 -4.81 4.05 -30.39
N GLY A 26 -3.95 3.74 -29.41
CA GLY A 26 -3.47 4.70 -28.41
C GLY A 26 -4.58 5.24 -27.49
N ILE A 27 -5.75 4.61 -27.45
CA ILE A 27 -6.92 5.09 -26.70
C ILE A 27 -6.77 4.77 -25.21
N ILE A 28 -6.93 5.79 -24.36
CA ILE A 28 -6.84 5.68 -22.91
C ILE A 28 -8.26 5.74 -22.32
N TYR A 29 -8.69 4.65 -21.66
CA TYR A 29 -9.97 4.61 -20.94
C TYR A 29 -9.80 4.98 -19.47
N HIS A 30 -10.53 5.99 -19.01
CA HIS A 30 -10.56 6.40 -17.61
C HIS A 30 -11.78 5.78 -16.91
N GLY A 31 -11.58 4.64 -16.25
CA GLY A 31 -12.60 4.00 -15.40
C GLY A 31 -12.36 4.36 -13.94
N THR A 32 -13.18 5.24 -13.37
CA THR A 32 -13.09 5.60 -11.94
C THR A 32 -14.45 5.54 -11.26
N SER A 33 -14.45 5.31 -9.96
CA SER A 33 -15.67 5.42 -9.15
C SER A 33 -16.15 6.87 -9.18
N SER A 34 -17.45 7.07 -9.39
CA SER A 34 -18.05 8.42 -9.45
C SER A 34 -17.59 9.35 -8.33
N ALA A 35 -17.33 10.62 -8.67
CA ALA A 35 -17.02 11.68 -7.72
C ALA A 35 -18.15 11.94 -6.71
N SER A 36 -19.37 11.49 -7.02
CA SER A 36 -20.55 11.64 -6.16
C SER A 36 -20.58 10.68 -4.96
N ASN A 37 -19.75 9.64 -4.93
CA ASN A 37 -19.63 8.76 -3.76
C ASN A 37 -18.16 8.66 -3.28
N PRO A 38 -17.60 9.76 -2.73
CA PRO A 38 -16.24 9.76 -2.24
C PRO A 38 -16.16 9.00 -0.91
N VAL A 39 -15.96 7.68 -0.99
CA VAL A 39 -15.62 6.87 0.19
C VAL A 39 -14.24 7.31 0.68
N LYS A 40 -14.20 7.82 1.92
CA LYS A 40 -12.96 8.22 2.59
C LYS A 40 -12.29 7.00 3.21
N LEU A 41 -10.96 7.00 3.26
CA LEU A 41 -10.19 5.87 3.78
C LEU A 41 -10.56 5.50 5.23
N HIS A 42 -10.90 6.49 6.07
CA HIS A 42 -11.35 6.22 7.44
C HIS A 42 -12.63 5.41 7.47
N GLN A 43 -13.60 5.70 6.59
CA GLN A 43 -14.87 4.99 6.53
C GLN A 43 -14.68 3.52 6.16
N ILE A 44 -13.73 3.21 5.27
CA ILE A 44 -13.37 1.84 4.90
C ILE A 44 -12.83 1.08 6.12
N VAL A 45 -11.95 1.72 6.90
CA VAL A 45 -11.37 1.12 8.09
C VAL A 45 -12.43 0.94 9.18
N ASP A 46 -13.29 1.93 9.39
CA ASP A 46 -14.38 1.86 10.36
C ASP A 46 -15.33 0.70 10.00
N TRP A 47 -15.76 0.60 8.73
CA TRP A 47 -16.57 -0.51 8.25
C TRP A 47 -15.87 -1.86 8.36
N SER A 48 -14.55 -1.92 8.10
CA SER A 48 -13.78 -3.16 8.22
C SER A 48 -13.73 -3.60 9.69
N VAL A 49 -13.43 -2.69 10.61
CA VAL A 49 -13.41 -2.96 12.05
C VAL A 49 -14.79 -3.40 12.53
N GLU A 50 -15.85 -2.71 12.13
CA GLU A 50 -17.24 -3.05 12.48
C GLU A 50 -17.64 -4.42 11.93
N TYR A 51 -17.33 -4.71 10.66
CA TYR A 51 -17.61 -5.99 10.02
C TYR A 51 -16.88 -7.14 10.73
N PHE A 52 -15.58 -6.97 10.99
CA PHE A 52 -14.79 -7.98 11.68
C PHE A 52 -15.23 -8.15 13.14
N ALA A 53 -15.60 -7.08 13.84
CA ALA A 53 -16.15 -7.18 15.19
C ALA A 53 -17.48 -7.96 15.23
N LYS A 54 -18.33 -7.80 14.22
CA LYS A 54 -19.63 -8.48 14.13
C LYS A 54 -19.56 -9.91 13.59
N HIS A 55 -18.60 -10.21 12.70
CA HIS A 55 -18.58 -11.46 11.93
C HIS A 55 -17.36 -12.36 12.20
N LEU A 56 -16.35 -11.94 12.96
CA LEU A 56 -15.30 -12.87 13.39
C LEU A 56 -15.88 -13.86 14.42
N TYR A 57 -15.97 -15.13 14.01
CA TYR A 57 -16.30 -16.25 14.89
C TYR A 57 -15.20 -16.38 15.95
N ILE A 58 -15.46 -15.84 17.15
CA ILE A 58 -14.56 -15.95 18.30
C ILE A 58 -14.56 -17.41 18.73
N SER A 59 -13.53 -18.16 18.32
CA SER A 59 -13.17 -19.38 19.04
C SER A 59 -12.89 -19.00 20.50
N LYS A 60 -13.46 -19.75 21.45
CA LYS A 60 -13.49 -19.48 22.90
C LYS A 60 -12.13 -19.09 23.52
N ASP A 61 -11.02 -19.42 22.88
CA ASP A 61 -9.65 -19.19 23.40
C ASP A 61 -8.87 -18.05 22.73
N ARG A 62 -9.38 -17.40 21.67
CA ARG A 62 -8.63 -16.33 20.99
C ARG A 62 -9.56 -15.18 20.59
N SER A 63 -9.84 -14.30 21.54
CA SER A 63 -10.39 -12.98 21.23
C SER A 63 -9.35 -12.19 20.45
N ILE A 64 -9.49 -12.11 19.13
CA ILE A 64 -8.75 -11.15 18.33
C ILE A 64 -9.33 -9.79 18.69
N LYS A 65 -8.69 -9.07 19.62
CA LYS A 65 -9.04 -7.68 19.86
C LYS A 65 -8.82 -6.94 18.54
N ALA A 66 -9.86 -6.29 18.03
CA ALA A 66 -9.73 -5.39 16.89
C ALA A 66 -8.58 -4.43 17.22
N ARG A 67 -7.48 -4.54 16.48
CA ARG A 67 -6.33 -3.67 16.70
C ARG A 67 -6.79 -2.27 16.32
N ASP A 68 -6.57 -1.29 17.19
CA ASP A 68 -6.85 0.10 16.86
C ASP A 68 -6.05 0.47 15.60
N PHE A 69 -6.75 0.54 14.47
CA PHE A 69 -6.16 0.99 13.22
C PHE A 69 -5.97 2.50 13.36
N LYS A 70 -4.75 2.91 13.70
CA LYS A 70 -4.40 4.33 13.74
C LYS A 70 -4.34 4.87 12.32
N LEU A 71 -5.46 5.38 11.84
CA LEU A 71 -5.49 6.08 10.56
C LEU A 71 -4.70 7.38 10.71
N LEU A 72 -3.70 7.55 9.86
CA LEU A 72 -2.94 8.78 9.76
C LEU A 72 -3.77 9.76 8.94
N THR A 73 -4.71 10.43 9.61
CA THR A 73 -5.72 11.30 8.98
C THR A 73 -5.16 12.57 8.37
N SER A 74 -3.97 13.00 8.80
CA SER A 74 -3.26 14.17 8.27
C SER A 74 -2.05 13.73 7.46
N GLU A 75 -1.85 14.39 6.32
CA GLU A 75 -0.64 14.24 5.50
C GLU A 75 0.64 14.44 6.33
N THR A 76 0.65 15.41 7.25
CA THR A 76 1.81 15.66 8.12
C THR A 76 2.09 14.49 9.08
N SER A 77 1.03 13.87 9.61
CA SER A 77 1.13 12.69 10.48
C SER A 77 1.61 11.48 9.68
N PHE A 78 1.11 11.33 8.45
CA PHE A 78 1.54 10.29 7.52
C PHE A 78 3.03 10.43 7.17
N GLN A 79 3.46 11.61 6.74
CA GLN A 79 4.85 11.87 6.38
C GLN A 79 5.79 11.65 7.57
N LYS A 80 5.42 12.13 8.77
CA LYS A 80 6.20 11.86 9.99
C LYS A 80 6.30 10.38 10.30
N TYR A 81 5.20 9.63 10.20
CA TYR A 81 5.19 8.19 10.42
C TYR A 81 6.09 7.46 9.42
N ILE A 82 5.97 7.77 8.12
CA ILE A 82 6.82 7.20 7.07
C ILE A 82 8.29 7.53 7.29
N ALA A 83 8.60 8.78 7.65
CA ALA A 83 9.96 9.23 7.91
C ALA A 83 10.59 8.45 9.07
N ILE A 84 9.87 8.29 10.17
CA ILE A 84 10.37 7.62 11.38
C ILE A 84 10.47 6.10 11.19
N HIS A 85 9.42 5.46 10.67
CA HIS A 85 9.35 3.99 10.64
C HIS A 85 10.03 3.37 9.41
N TYR A 86 10.18 4.10 8.31
CA TYR A 86 10.69 3.52 7.05
C TYR A 86 11.91 4.27 6.52
N GLN A 87 11.90 5.60 6.46
CA GLN A 87 13.05 6.33 5.89
C GLN A 87 14.27 6.32 6.80
N LEU A 88 14.08 6.49 8.12
CA LEU A 88 15.19 6.54 9.07
C LEU A 88 15.92 5.19 9.18
N PRO A 89 15.25 4.04 9.37
CA PRO A 89 15.92 2.74 9.38
C PRO A 89 16.64 2.44 8.06
N LEU A 90 16.05 2.84 6.92
CA LEU A 90 16.67 2.64 5.62
C LEU A 90 17.97 3.44 5.46
N LYS A 91 17.98 4.70 5.92
CA LYS A 91 19.20 5.53 5.94
C LYS A 91 20.28 4.94 6.85
N VAL A 92 19.90 4.48 8.04
CA VAL A 92 20.81 3.82 8.98
C VAL A 92 21.40 2.56 8.35
N TYR A 93 20.57 1.72 7.73
CA TYR A 93 21.02 0.52 7.03
C TYR A 93 22.01 0.84 5.90
N LEU A 94 21.73 1.89 5.11
CA LEU A 94 22.62 2.33 4.03
C LEU A 94 23.99 2.78 4.56
N ILE A 95 24.02 3.53 5.67
CA ILE A 95 25.27 3.98 6.30
C ILE A 95 26.06 2.79 6.84
N LEU A 96 25.41 1.86 7.54
CA LEU A 96 26.03 0.64 8.06
C LEU A 96 26.65 -0.19 6.93
N ASN A 97 25.92 -0.36 5.82
CA ASN A 97 26.41 -1.09 4.67
C ASN A 97 27.67 -0.42 4.05
N ARG A 98 27.66 0.90 3.90
CA ARG A 98 28.84 1.65 3.43
C ARG A 98 30.03 1.51 4.38
N PHE A 99 29.79 1.63 5.68
CA PHE A 99 30.82 1.48 6.70
C PHE A 99 31.45 0.08 6.68
N PHE A 100 30.61 -0.96 6.63
CA PHE A 100 31.07 -2.34 6.56
C PHE A 100 31.90 -2.60 5.30
N LYS A 101 31.44 -2.10 4.14
CA LYS A 101 32.18 -2.18 2.88
C LYS A 101 33.54 -1.47 2.95
N LEU A 102 33.61 -0.28 3.54
CA LEU A 102 34.86 0.46 3.70
C LEU A 102 35.84 -0.26 4.63
N LYS A 103 35.35 -0.78 5.78
CA LYS A 103 36.14 -1.58 6.70
C LYS A 103 36.70 -2.83 6.01
N SER A 104 35.89 -3.52 5.20
CA SER A 104 36.34 -4.67 4.41
C SER A 104 37.45 -4.31 3.42
N LEU A 105 37.36 -3.16 2.75
CA LEU A 105 38.38 -2.72 1.79
C LEU A 105 39.70 -2.35 2.48
N LEU A 106 39.63 -1.71 3.65
CA LEU A 106 40.81 -1.39 4.47
C LEU A 106 41.51 -2.66 4.98
N SER A 107 40.75 -3.65 5.48
CA SER A 107 41.31 -4.92 5.95
C SER A 107 42.06 -5.66 4.84
N ARG A 108 41.48 -5.72 3.63
CA ARG A 108 42.12 -6.33 2.45
C ARG A 108 43.37 -5.58 1.97
N LYS A 109 43.49 -4.29 2.27
CA LYS A 109 44.66 -3.48 1.89
C LYS A 109 45.81 -3.59 2.91
N LEU A 110 45.52 -4.05 4.14
CA LEU A 110 46.55 -4.29 5.16
C LEU A 110 47.10 -5.73 5.12
N GLU A 111 46.36 -6.67 4.51
CA GLU A 111 46.78 -8.06 4.29
C GLU A 111 47.55 -8.31 2.97
N ASN A 112 47.65 -7.30 2.09
CA ASN A 112 48.46 -7.32 0.86
C ASN A 112 49.64 -6.34 0.98
#